data_AF-A0A2S9F4T1-F1
#
_entry.id   AF-A0A2S9F4T1-F1
#
_cell.length_a   1.000
_cell.length_b   1.000
_cell.length_c   1.000
_cell.angle_alpha   90.00
_cell.angle_beta   90.00
_cell.angle_gamma   90.00
#
_symmetry.space_group_name_H-M   'P 1'
#
loop_
_entity.id
_entity.type
_entity.pdbx_description
1 polymer ?
#
loop_
_entity_poly.entity_id
_entity_poly.type
_entity_poly.pdbx_seq_one_letter_code
_entity_poly.pdbx_strand_id
1 'polypeptide(L)'
;SRCGPDLYERQVGYTAGLVAAAAGYPEYDQVWQSRSGPPQVPWLEPDVGDHLEVLANGGTRAVIVCPVGFVADHIEVVWDLDNELADQAAQAGIAFARASTPNAQPRFARLALELIDELRLGYPQRRVPGPGAVPGYGSSVNGALCTQACSA
;
A
#
# COMPACT_ATOMS: atom_id res chain seq x y z
N SER A 1 15.34 8.08 -11.12
CA SER A 1 13.97 7.84 -11.61
C SER A 1 13.46 9.11 -12.29
N ARG A 2 12.77 8.98 -13.44
CA ARG A 2 12.29 10.11 -14.26
C ARG A 2 11.20 10.96 -13.58
N CYS A 3 10.60 10.49 -12.48
CA CYS A 3 9.56 11.20 -11.71
C CYS A 3 9.92 11.38 -10.22
N GLY A 4 11.22 11.38 -9.89
CA GLY A 4 11.71 11.35 -8.50
C GLY A 4 11.95 9.92 -8.00
N PRO A 5 12.95 9.70 -7.13
CA PRO A 5 13.35 8.36 -6.66
C PRO A 5 12.27 7.65 -5.83
N ASP A 6 11.27 8.38 -5.36
CA ASP A 6 10.33 8.03 -4.30
C ASP A 6 8.85 8.03 -4.76
N LEU A 7 8.58 8.05 -6.07
CA LEU A 7 7.20 8.17 -6.58
C LEU A 7 6.29 7.05 -6.03
N TYR A 8 6.77 5.81 -6.01
CA TYR A 8 6.02 4.67 -5.50
C TYR A 8 5.73 4.83 -4.00
N GLU A 9 6.75 5.15 -3.20
CA GLU A 9 6.64 5.40 -1.76
C GLU A 9 5.60 6.48 -1.45
N ARG A 10 5.64 7.58 -2.20
CA ARG A 10 4.68 8.67 -2.07
C ARG A 10 3.26 8.28 -2.47
N GLN A 11 3.09 7.50 -3.54
CA GLN A 11 1.76 7.03 -3.97
C GLN A 11 1.14 6.06 -2.94
N VAL A 12 1.96 5.16 -2.38
CA VAL A 12 1.55 4.26 -1.30
C VAL A 12 1.19 5.08 -0.05
N GLY A 13 2.02 6.03 0.35
CA GLY A 13 1.76 6.89 1.50
C GLY A 13 0.51 7.75 1.37
N TYR A 14 0.25 8.29 0.18
CA TYR A 14 -0.98 9.02 -0.09
C TYR A 14 -2.21 8.11 0.02
N THR A 15 -2.14 6.90 -0.54
CA THR A 15 -3.23 5.92 -0.45
C THR A 15 -3.47 5.48 1.00
N ALA A 16 -2.41 5.20 1.75
CA ALA A 16 -2.47 4.85 3.17
C ALA A 16 -3.16 5.95 3.99
N GLY A 17 -2.81 7.22 3.76
CA GLY A 17 -3.45 8.35 4.44
C GLY A 17 -4.94 8.48 4.13
N LEU A 18 -5.34 8.26 2.87
CA LEU A 18 -6.76 8.25 2.49
C LEU A 18 -7.53 7.10 3.16
N VAL A 19 -6.94 5.91 3.23
CA VAL A 19 -7.54 4.73 3.87
C VAL A 19 -7.66 4.93 5.38
N ALA A 20 -6.61 5.40 6.05
CA ALA A 20 -6.60 5.67 7.49
C ALA A 20 -7.66 6.72 7.86
N ALA A 21 -7.71 7.83 7.11
CA ALA A 21 -8.73 8.87 7.31
C ALA A 21 -10.16 8.34 7.12
N ALA A 22 -10.40 7.53 6.08
CA ALA A 22 -11.72 6.93 5.83
C ALA A 22 -12.13 5.92 6.92
N ALA A 23 -11.15 5.25 7.53
CA ALA A 23 -11.36 4.31 8.63
C ALA A 23 -11.43 4.98 10.02
N GLY A 24 -11.17 6.29 10.11
CA GLY A 24 -11.23 7.05 11.35
C GLY A 24 -9.95 6.97 12.22
N TYR A 25 -8.82 6.60 11.62
CA TYR A 25 -7.52 6.53 12.31
C TYR A 25 -6.66 7.74 11.93
N PRO A 26 -6.39 8.67 12.88
CA PRO A 26 -5.59 9.87 12.61
C PRO A 26 -4.08 9.59 12.58
N GLU A 27 -3.66 8.49 13.18
CA GLU A 27 -2.25 8.06 13.27
C GLU A 27 -2.12 6.68 12.60
N TYR A 28 -1.07 6.54 11.79
CA TYR A 28 -0.71 5.30 11.10
C TYR A 28 0.76 5.35 10.72
N ASP A 29 1.37 4.17 10.57
CA ASP A 29 2.73 4.01 10.07
C ASP A 29 2.71 3.41 8.66
N GLN A 30 3.57 3.92 7.79
CA GLN A 30 3.85 3.30 6.49
C GLN A 30 5.09 2.43 6.63
N VAL A 31 4.92 1.13 6.36
CA VAL A 31 5.97 0.10 6.47
C VAL A 31 5.96 -0.79 5.23
N TRP A 32 7.01 -1.57 5.05
CA TRP A 32 7.25 -2.39 3.87
C TRP A 32 7.35 -3.88 4.23
N GLN A 33 7.06 -4.74 3.28
CA GLN A 33 7.09 -6.19 3.47
C GLN A 33 7.72 -6.87 2.26
N SER A 34 7.94 -8.18 2.38
CA SER A 34 8.35 -9.04 1.25
C SER A 34 9.72 -8.68 0.67
N ARG A 35 10.62 -8.16 1.53
CA ARG A 35 12.03 -7.97 1.19
C ARG A 35 12.63 -9.31 0.75
N SER A 36 13.13 -9.38 -0.48
CA SER A 36 13.73 -10.58 -1.03
C SER A 36 15.15 -10.33 -1.55
N GLY A 37 15.92 -11.40 -1.71
CA GLY A 37 17.29 -11.31 -2.23
C GLY A 37 18.33 -10.87 -1.19
N PRO A 38 19.54 -10.50 -1.63
CA PRO A 38 20.67 -10.32 -0.74
C PRO A 38 20.55 -9.08 0.16
N PRO A 39 21.01 -9.13 1.42
CA PRO A 39 20.90 -8.01 2.37
C PRO A 39 21.55 -6.70 1.89
N GLN A 40 22.56 -6.78 1.02
CA GLN A 40 23.26 -5.62 0.49
C GLN A 40 22.46 -4.82 -0.56
N VAL A 41 21.35 -5.35 -1.07
CA VAL A 41 20.46 -4.60 -1.97
C VAL A 41 19.59 -3.70 -1.09
N PRO A 42 19.60 -2.36 -1.27
CA PRO A 42 18.74 -1.47 -0.51
C PRO A 42 17.27 -1.70 -0.88
N TRP A 43 16.43 -1.88 0.13
CA TRP A 43 14.97 -1.93 0.02
C TRP A 43 14.35 -0.69 0.65
N LEU A 44 13.04 -0.50 0.45
CA LEU A 44 12.28 0.50 1.19
C LEU A 44 12.14 0.04 2.64
N GLU A 45 12.23 0.99 3.56
CA GLU A 45 12.28 0.76 5.01
C GLU A 45 11.26 1.67 5.70
N PRO A 46 10.78 1.31 6.91
CA PRO A 46 11.15 0.11 7.67
C PRO A 46 10.43 -1.15 7.16
N ASP A 47 11.09 -2.30 7.30
CA ASP A 47 10.43 -3.61 7.25
C ASP A 47 9.36 -3.73 8.36
N VAL A 48 8.26 -4.42 8.04
CA VAL A 48 7.09 -4.56 8.91
C VAL A 48 7.41 -5.36 10.19
N GLY A 49 8.29 -6.36 10.10
CA GLY A 49 8.73 -7.14 11.26
C GLY A 49 9.63 -6.30 12.16
N ASP A 50 10.60 -5.60 11.59
CA ASP A 50 11.49 -4.69 12.35
C ASP A 50 10.68 -3.58 13.05
N HIS A 51 9.69 -3.00 12.36
CA HIS A 51 8.82 -1.97 12.95
C HIS A 51 7.92 -2.53 14.04
N LEU A 52 7.42 -3.76 13.91
CA LEU A 52 6.63 -4.41 14.96
C LEU A 52 7.42 -4.58 16.26
N GLU A 53 8.72 -4.89 16.17
CA GLU A 53 9.60 -4.95 17.35
C GLU A 53 9.76 -3.58 18.02
N VAL A 54 9.92 -2.52 17.24
CA VAL A 54 9.96 -1.14 17.77
C VAL A 54 8.65 -0.80 18.49
N LEU A 55 7.50 -1.13 17.90
CA LEU A 55 6.19 -0.90 18.51
C LEU A 55 6.02 -1.69 19.81
N ALA A 56 6.47 -2.95 19.85
CA ALA A 56 6.44 -3.80 21.04
C ALA A 56 7.26 -3.19 22.19
N ASN A 57 8.50 -2.78 21.88
CA ASN A 57 9.38 -2.12 22.84
C ASN A 57 8.83 -0.76 23.31
N GLY A 58 8.04 -0.09 22.46
CA GLY A 58 7.30 1.12 22.78
C GLY A 58 6.03 0.91 23.62
N GLY A 59 5.66 -0.34 23.92
CA GLY A 59 4.48 -0.68 24.72
C GLY A 59 3.17 -0.75 23.94
N THR A 60 3.22 -0.82 22.61
CA THR A 60 2.04 -1.04 21.77
C THR A 60 1.41 -2.40 22.08
N ARG A 61 0.09 -2.44 22.22
CA ARG A 61 -0.65 -3.64 22.68
C ARG A 61 -1.43 -4.32 21.56
N ALA A 62 -1.72 -3.60 20.49
CA ALA A 62 -2.48 -4.10 19.37
C ALA A 62 -2.10 -3.36 18.08
N VAL A 63 -2.13 -4.07 16.95
CA VAL A 63 -1.91 -3.51 15.61
C VAL A 63 -2.95 -4.01 14.63
N ILE A 64 -3.33 -3.16 13.68
CA ILE A 64 -4.12 -3.52 12.50
C ILE A 64 -3.24 -3.29 11.27
N VAL A 65 -2.96 -4.35 10.51
CA VAL A 65 -2.16 -4.25 9.29
C VAL A 65 -3.07 -4.18 8.07
N CYS A 66 -2.88 -3.14 7.24
CA CYS A 66 -3.61 -2.97 5.98
C CYS A 66 -2.66 -3.19 4.79
N PRO A 67 -2.79 -4.29 4.03
CA PRO A 67 -1.92 -4.57 2.87
C PRO A 67 -2.31 -3.70 1.66
N VAL A 68 -2.12 -2.38 1.77
CA VAL A 68 -2.62 -1.37 0.80
C VAL A 68 -2.04 -1.55 -0.62
N GLY A 69 -0.87 -2.17 -0.73
CA GLY A 69 -0.20 -2.45 -2.00
C GLY A 69 -0.80 -3.60 -2.81
N PHE A 70 -1.70 -4.40 -2.21
CA PHE A 70 -2.22 -5.61 -2.84
C PHE A 70 -3.75 -5.61 -2.96
N VAL A 71 -4.23 -6.20 -4.05
CA VAL A 71 -5.68 -6.27 -4.37
C VAL A 71 -6.29 -7.64 -4.12
N ALA A 72 -5.46 -8.66 -3.89
CA ALA A 72 -5.88 -10.03 -3.63
C ALA A 72 -4.92 -10.68 -2.63
N ASP A 73 -5.41 -11.69 -1.91
CA ASP A 73 -4.56 -12.52 -1.06
C ASP A 73 -3.71 -13.44 -1.95
N HIS A 74 -2.41 -13.42 -1.73
CA HIS A 74 -1.43 -14.33 -2.33
C HIS A 74 -0.34 -14.65 -1.31
N ILE A 75 0.68 -15.42 -1.72
CA ILE A 75 1.72 -15.90 -0.80
C ILE A 75 2.34 -14.77 0.03
N GLU A 76 2.76 -13.67 -0.59
CA GLU A 76 3.35 -12.51 0.11
C GLU A 76 2.39 -11.82 1.09
N VAL A 77 1.07 -11.99 0.94
CA VAL A 77 0.10 -11.44 1.92
C VAL A 77 -0.15 -12.45 3.03
N VAL A 78 -0.49 -13.69 2.68
CA VAL A 78 -0.90 -14.71 3.65
C VAL A 78 0.29 -15.24 4.43
N TRP A 79 1.43 -15.47 3.77
CA TRP A 79 2.62 -15.96 4.44
C TRP A 79 3.28 -14.86 5.26
N ASP A 80 3.66 -13.74 4.64
CA ASP A 80 4.44 -12.71 5.35
C ASP A 80 3.62 -12.08 6.49
N LEU A 81 2.31 -11.84 6.30
CA LEU A 81 1.50 -11.16 7.30
C LEU A 81 0.74 -12.11 8.23
N ASP A 82 0.00 -13.09 7.69
CA ASP A 82 -0.85 -13.96 8.52
C ASP A 82 -0.08 -15.12 9.17
N ASN A 83 1.15 -15.39 8.73
CA ASN A 83 2.03 -16.37 9.34
C ASN A 83 3.22 -15.71 10.05
N GLU A 84 4.18 -15.12 9.32
CA GLU A 84 5.43 -14.64 9.94
C GLU A 84 5.21 -13.46 10.91
N LEU A 85 4.54 -12.41 10.44
CA LEU A 85 4.28 -11.23 11.28
C LEU A 85 3.29 -11.52 12.41
N ALA A 86 2.27 -12.36 12.15
CA ALA A 86 1.33 -12.79 13.17
C ALA A 86 2.00 -13.59 14.29
N ASP A 87 2.91 -14.51 13.94
CA ASP A 87 3.71 -15.26 14.90
C ASP A 87 4.61 -14.34 15.72
N GLN A 88 5.26 -13.36 15.07
CA GLN A 88 6.09 -12.37 15.76
C GLN A 88 5.25 -11.51 16.72
N ALA A 89 4.05 -11.08 16.31
CA ALA A 89 3.14 -10.32 17.17
C ALA A 89 2.69 -11.15 18.39
N ALA A 90 2.39 -12.43 18.18
CA ALA A 90 2.03 -13.34 19.27
C ALA A 90 3.18 -13.52 20.27
N GLN A 91 4.42 -13.68 19.80
CA GLN A 91 5.61 -13.77 20.65
C GLN A 91 5.86 -12.48 21.44
N ALA A 92 5.59 -11.33 20.83
CA ALA A 92 5.68 -10.02 21.47
C ALA A 92 4.48 -9.69 22.40
N GLY A 93 3.44 -10.52 22.43
CA GLY A 93 2.22 -10.26 23.20
C GLY A 93 1.36 -9.12 22.65
N ILE A 94 1.46 -8.83 21.35
CA ILE A 94 0.68 -7.82 20.62
C ILE A 94 -0.54 -8.50 19.99
N ALA A 95 -1.74 -7.94 20.22
CA ALA A 95 -2.92 -8.36 19.49
C ALA A 95 -2.83 -7.95 18.01
N PHE A 96 -3.02 -8.90 17.09
CA PHE A 96 -2.83 -8.69 15.67
C PHE A 96 -4.14 -8.88 14.90
N ALA A 97 -4.40 -8.00 13.94
CA ALA A 97 -5.43 -8.19 12.93
C ALA A 97 -4.94 -7.68 11.56
N ARG A 98 -5.24 -8.41 10.50
CA ARG A 98 -5.03 -7.95 9.12
C ARG A 98 -6.35 -7.55 8.48
N ALA A 99 -6.39 -6.39 7.82
CA ALA A 99 -7.50 -6.02 6.96
C ALA A 99 -7.52 -6.90 5.70
N SER A 100 -8.68 -7.45 5.36
CA SER A 100 -8.84 -8.25 4.13
C SER A 100 -8.49 -7.43 2.88
N THR A 101 -7.79 -8.04 1.93
CA THR A 101 -7.66 -7.48 0.58
C THR A 101 -9.01 -7.45 -0.15
N PRO A 102 -9.15 -6.64 -1.22
CA PRO A 102 -10.38 -6.59 -2.01
C PRO A 102 -10.85 -7.94 -2.55
N ASN A 103 -9.94 -8.83 -2.98
CA ASN A 103 -10.26 -10.15 -3.53
C ASN A 103 -11.40 -10.08 -4.57
N ALA A 104 -12.36 -11.01 -4.53
CA ALA A 104 -13.50 -11.10 -5.45
C ALA A 104 -14.68 -10.19 -5.07
N GLN A 105 -14.47 -9.14 -4.26
CA GLN A 105 -15.57 -8.27 -3.83
C GLN A 105 -16.22 -7.56 -5.03
N PRO A 106 -17.56 -7.60 -5.19
CA PRO A 106 -18.25 -6.97 -6.33
C PRO A 106 -18.04 -5.45 -6.45
N ARG A 107 -17.69 -4.77 -5.35
CA ARG A 107 -17.31 -3.35 -5.38
C ARG A 107 -15.96 -3.10 -6.05
N PHE A 108 -15.02 -4.04 -5.92
CA PHE A 108 -13.72 -3.94 -6.57
C PHE A 108 -13.81 -4.20 -8.07
N ALA A 109 -14.63 -5.19 -8.48
CA ALA A 109 -14.94 -5.39 -9.89
C ALA A 109 -15.60 -4.15 -10.53
N ARG A 110 -16.54 -3.50 -9.82
CA ARG A 110 -17.12 -2.22 -10.27
C ARG A 110 -16.10 -1.10 -10.39
N LEU A 111 -15.19 -0.97 -9.42
CA LEU A 111 -14.10 0.00 -9.50
C LEU A 111 -13.25 -0.19 -10.76
N ALA A 112 -12.88 -1.44 -11.10
CA ALA A 112 -12.12 -1.72 -12.32
C ALA A 112 -12.88 -1.32 -13.59
N LEU A 113 -14.20 -1.59 -13.65
CA LEU A 113 -15.04 -1.16 -14.76
C LEU A 113 -15.11 0.37 -14.86
N GLU A 114 -15.33 1.07 -13.74
CA GLU A 114 -15.37 2.53 -13.71
C GLU A 114 -14.04 3.14 -14.21
N LEU A 115 -12.89 2.60 -13.81
CA LEU A 115 -11.57 3.05 -14.30
C LEU A 115 -11.40 2.84 -15.80
N ILE A 116 -11.93 1.74 -16.35
CA ILE A 116 -11.91 1.48 -17.80
C ILE A 116 -12.84 2.45 -18.53
N ASP A 117 -14.02 2.73 -17.99
CA ASP A 117 -14.99 3.67 -18.58
C ASP A 117 -14.49 5.12 -18.54
N GLU A 118 -13.81 5.54 -17.47
CA GLU A 118 -13.07 6.81 -17.41
C GLU A 118 -12.12 6.95 -18.61
N LEU A 119 -11.37 5.89 -18.92
CA LEU A 119 -10.43 5.88 -20.03
C LEU A 119 -11.11 5.83 -21.41
N ARG A 120 -12.11 4.95 -21.58
CA ARG A 120 -12.73 4.66 -22.88
C ARG A 120 -13.76 5.69 -23.30
N LEU A 121 -14.49 6.25 -22.34
CA LEU A 121 -15.64 7.12 -22.57
C LEU A 121 -15.37 8.57 -22.13
N GLY A 122 -14.22 8.83 -21.51
CA GLY A 122 -13.88 10.17 -21.01
C GLY A 122 -14.76 10.61 -19.84
N TYR A 123 -15.28 9.66 -19.07
CA TYR A 123 -16.06 9.97 -17.88
C TYR A 123 -15.21 10.69 -16.83
N PRO A 124 -15.83 11.60 -16.02
CA PRO A 124 -15.11 12.29 -14.97
C PRO A 124 -14.44 11.32 -13.99
N GLN A 125 -13.18 11.59 -13.67
CA GLN A 125 -12.43 10.76 -12.73
C GLN A 125 -13.02 10.85 -11.32
N ARG A 126 -13.35 9.69 -10.74
CA ARG A 126 -13.79 9.60 -9.35
C ARG A 126 -12.58 9.28 -8.49
N ARG A 127 -12.01 10.29 -7.85
CA ARG A 127 -10.88 10.17 -6.92
C ARG A 127 -11.31 10.64 -5.54
N VAL A 128 -10.82 9.98 -4.50
CA VAL A 128 -11.00 10.46 -3.12
C VAL A 128 -10.03 11.62 -2.92
N PRO A 129 -10.51 12.84 -2.60
CA PRO A 129 -9.62 13.97 -2.35
C PRO A 129 -8.95 13.82 -0.98
N GLY A 130 -7.72 14.28 -0.87
CA GLY A 130 -6.98 14.33 0.39
C GLY A 130 -5.79 15.27 0.30
N PRO A 131 -5.27 15.74 1.45
CA PRO A 131 -4.10 16.61 1.50
C PRO A 131 -2.87 15.91 0.91
N GLY A 132 -1.96 16.69 0.31
CA GLY A 132 -0.69 16.14 -0.20
C GLY A 132 -0.86 15.20 -1.40
N ALA A 133 -1.83 15.45 -2.28
CA ALA A 133 -2.09 14.62 -3.45
C ALA A 133 -0.83 14.34 -4.28
N VAL A 134 -0.58 13.06 -4.53
CA VAL A 134 0.55 12.58 -5.33
C VAL A 134 0.07 12.28 -6.75
N PRO A 135 0.80 12.69 -7.80
CA PRO A 135 0.39 12.41 -9.17
C PRO A 135 0.24 10.91 -9.44
N GLY A 136 -0.85 10.53 -10.11
CA GLY A 136 -1.08 9.16 -10.62
C GLY A 136 -0.24 8.80 -11.86
N TYR A 137 1.03 9.23 -11.88
CA TYR A 137 1.98 8.86 -12.93
C TYR A 137 2.31 7.36 -12.86
N GLY A 138 2.80 6.79 -13.96
CA GLY A 138 3.02 5.35 -14.11
C GLY A 138 1.91 4.62 -14.89
N SER A 139 0.83 5.32 -15.27
CA SER A 139 -0.20 4.83 -16.19
C SER A 139 -0.06 5.47 -17.57
N SER A 140 -0.09 4.66 -18.63
CA SER A 140 0.08 5.09 -20.02
C SER A 140 -1.04 4.57 -20.91
N VAL A 141 -1.36 5.29 -21.98
CA VAL A 141 -2.34 4.86 -22.99
C VAL A 141 -1.60 4.61 -24.29
N ASN A 142 -1.63 3.37 -24.80
CA ASN A 142 -0.98 2.99 -26.06
C ASN A 142 0.49 3.43 -26.17
N GLY A 143 1.25 3.32 -25.06
CA GLY A 143 2.66 3.72 -25.01
C GLY A 143 2.91 5.23 -24.89
N ALA A 144 1.87 6.06 -24.78
CA ALA A 144 2.02 7.48 -24.52
C ALA A 144 2.61 7.73 -23.13
N LEU A 145 3.55 8.66 -23.03
CA LEU A 145 4.20 8.98 -21.77
C LEU A 145 3.22 9.62 -20.78
N CYS A 146 3.23 9.13 -19.54
CA CYS A 146 2.38 9.64 -18.46
C CYS A 146 2.73 11.08 -18.03
N THR A 147 3.93 11.54 -18.37
CA THR A 147 4.41 12.91 -18.19
C THR A 147 5.57 13.19 -19.16
N GLN A 148 5.80 14.46 -19.50
CA GLN A 148 6.95 14.89 -20.30
C GLN A 148 8.28 14.52 -19.64
N ALA A 149 8.34 14.42 -18.31
CA ALA A 149 9.56 13.99 -17.62
C ALA A 149 10.00 12.56 -18.01
N CYS A 150 9.07 11.73 -18.51
CA CYS A 150 9.37 10.39 -18.99
C CYS A 150 10.02 10.36 -20.38
N SER A 151 10.10 11.47 -21.14
CA SER A 151 10.71 11.50 -22.48
C SER A 151 12.22 11.74 -22.49
N ALA A 152 12.79 12.12 -21.36
CA ALA A 152 14.21 12.44 -21.19
C ALA A 152 15.06 11.22 -20.81
#